data_AF-A0A933L124-F1
#
_entry.id   AF-A0A933L124-F1
#
_cell.length_a   1.000
_cell.length_b   1.000
_cell.length_c   1.000
_cell.angle_alpha   90.00
_cell.angle_beta   90.00
_cell.angle_gamma   90.00
#
_symmetry.space_group_name_H-M   'P 1'
#
loop_
_entity.id
_entity.type
_entity.pdbx_description
1 polymer ?
#
loop_
_entity_poly.entity_id
_entity_poly.type
_entity_poly.pdbx_seq_one_letter_code
_entity_poly.pdbx_strand_id
1 'polypeptide(L)' 'MMQASFSRRRGFNIHAFVFIVSITVMAAINLYLGPPYWVVWPLLGWGIGLVAHWWFVLGPGVEKGG' A
#
# COMPACT_ATOMS: atom_id res chain seq x y z
N MET A 1 17.46 3.74 -19.63
CA MET A 1 17.55 4.02 -18.18
C MET A 1 16.41 4.90 -17.65
N MET A 2 15.97 5.97 -18.35
CA MET A 2 14.91 6.88 -17.87
C MET A 2 13.50 6.25 -17.74
N GLN A 3 13.14 5.29 -18.60
CA GLN A 3 11.80 4.67 -18.58
C GLN A 3 11.54 3.76 -17.37
N ALA A 4 12.60 3.13 -16.83
CA ALA A 4 12.47 2.10 -15.80
C ALA A 4 12.11 2.68 -14.42
N SER A 5 12.57 3.88 -14.09
CA SER A 5 12.23 4.55 -12.83
C SER A 5 10.80 5.11 -12.83
N PHE A 6 10.35 5.63 -13.97
CA PHE A 6 8.98 6.12 -14.16
C PHE A 6 7.95 5.00 -13.96
N SER A 7 8.16 3.84 -14.57
CA SER A 7 7.28 2.67 -14.41
C SER A 7 7.21 2.17 -12.96
N ARG A 8 8.35 2.17 -12.24
CA ARG A 8 8.42 1.80 -10.81
C ARG A 8 7.62 2.76 -9.94
N ARG A 9 7.81 4.08 -10.12
CA ARG A 9 7.07 5.12 -9.38
C ARG A 9 5.56 5.02 -9.66
N ARG A 10 5.16 4.84 -10.91
CA ARG A 10 3.76 4.69 -11.31
C ARG A 10 3.12 3.46 -10.68
N GLY A 11 3.78 2.30 -10.70
CA GLY A 11 3.30 1.07 -10.08
C GLY A 11 3.05 1.24 -8.58
N PHE A 12 4.02 1.80 -7.86
CA PHE A 12 3.87 2.10 -6.44
C PHE A 12 2.72 3.08 -6.16
N ASN A 13 2.60 4.16 -6.94
CA ASN A 13 1.52 5.14 -6.77
C ASN A 13 0.14 4.52 -6.95
N ILE A 14 -0.03 3.62 -7.92
CA ILE A 14 -1.29 2.89 -8.13
C ILE A 14 -1.60 2.01 -6.92
N HIS A 15 -0.62 1.26 -6.41
CA HIS A 15 -0.81 0.42 -5.22
C HIS A 15 -1.20 1.27 -4.01
N ALA A 16 -0.47 2.36 -3.74
CA ALA A 16 -0.77 3.28 -2.65
C ALA A 16 -2.17 3.88 -2.76
N PHE A 17 -2.58 4.28 -3.96
CA PHE A 17 -3.93 4.81 -4.21
C PHE A 17 -5.01 3.78 -3.94
N VAL A 18 -4.88 2.56 -4.50
CA VAL A 18 -5.83 1.47 -4.28
C VAL A 18 -5.91 1.13 -2.79
N PHE A 19 -4.77 1.05 -2.09
CA PHE A 19 -4.73 0.81 -0.65
C PHE A 19 -5.54 1.86 0.13
N ILE A 20 -5.31 3.15 -0.11
CA ILE A 20 -6.01 4.24 0.59
C ILE A 20 -7.52 4.16 0.33
N VAL A 21 -7.94 3.99 -0.92
CA VAL A 21 -9.35 3.91 -1.29
C VAL A 21 -10.01 2.69 -0.64
N SER A 22 -9.39 1.51 -0.73
CA SER A 22 -9.91 0.28 -0.14
C SER A 22 -10.06 0.38 1.38
N ILE A 23 -9.02 0.85 2.09
CA ILE A 23 -9.09 1.04 3.55
C ILE A 23 -10.16 2.05 3.92
N THR A 24 -10.30 3.15 3.17
CA THR A 24 -11.32 4.17 3.45
C THR A 24 -12.73 3.61 3.32
N VAL A 25 -13.00 2.86 2.25
CA VAL A 25 -14.31 2.22 2.02
C VAL A 25 -14.59 1.16 3.10
N MET A 26 -13.63 0.31 3.41
CA MET A 26 -13.78 -0.71 4.44
C MET A 26 -13.97 -0.09 5.84
N ALA A 27 -13.28 1.00 6.15
CA ALA A 27 -13.43 1.72 7.40
C ALA A 27 -14.83 2.33 7.51
N ALA A 28 -15.31 2.99 6.44
CA ALA A 28 -16.67 3.54 6.40
C ALA A 28 -17.72 2.45 6.65
N ILE A 29 -17.61 1.30 5.97
CA ILE A 29 -18.52 0.16 6.14
C ILE A 29 -18.44 -0.40 7.56
N ASN A 30 -17.24 -0.63 8.08
CA ASN A 30 -17.09 -1.27 9.38
C ASN A 30 -17.54 -0.35 10.53
N LEU A 31 -17.30 0.95 10.43
CA LEU A 31 -17.81 1.92 11.39
C LEU A 31 -19.33 2.03 11.33
N TYR A 32 -19.91 1.99 10.12
CA TYR A 32 -21.37 1.99 9.93
C TYR A 32 -22.05 0.74 10.50
N LEU A 33 -21.46 -0.44 10.32
CA LEU A 33 -21.98 -1.70 10.84
C LEU A 33 -21.75 -1.88 12.35
N GLY A 34 -20.87 -1.09 12.95
CA GLY A 34 -20.52 -1.18 14.36
C GLY A 34 -19.59 -2.36 14.68
N PRO A 35 -19.40 -2.65 15.98
CA PRO A 35 -18.47 -3.68 16.44
C PRO A 35 -18.83 -5.08 15.91
N PRO A 36 -17.81 -5.94 15.65
CA PRO A 36 -16.38 -5.70 15.86
C PRO A 36 -15.71 -4.90 14.74
N TYR A 37 -14.69 -4.11 15.09
CA TYR A 37 -13.90 -3.30 14.13
C TYR A 37 -12.77 -4.11 13.49
N TRP A 38 -13.13 -4.99 12.57
CA TRP A 38 -12.23 -5.86 11.82
C TRP A 38 -11.32 -5.12 10.81
N VAL A 39 -11.62 -3.87 10.43
CA VAL A 39 -10.83 -3.06 9.48
C VAL A 39 -9.39 -2.82 9.95
N VAL A 40 -9.11 -2.98 11.25
CA VAL A 40 -7.76 -2.90 11.80
C VAL A 40 -6.83 -3.97 11.21
N TRP A 41 -7.34 -5.17 10.91
CA TRP A 41 -6.49 -6.26 10.40
C TRP A 41 -6.01 -6.02 8.97
N PRO A 42 -6.88 -5.66 8.00
CA PRO A 42 -6.44 -5.25 6.67
C PRO A 42 -5.53 -4.02 6.70
N LEU A 43 -5.84 -3.02 7.53
CA LEU A 43 -5.01 -1.81 7.66
C LEU A 43 -3.57 -2.15 8.03
N LEU A 44 -3.38 -2.96 9.08
CA LEU A 44 -2.05 -3.35 9.53
C LEU A 44 -1.38 -4.33 8.57
N GLY A 45 -2.07 -5.42 8.21
CA GLY A 45 -1.52 -6.48 7.37
C GLY A 45 -1.15 -6.01 5.96
N TRP A 46 -2.07 -5.32 5.28
CA TRP A 46 -1.80 -4.79 3.95
C TRP A 46 -0.89 -3.56 3.99
N GLY A 47 -0.93 -2.78 5.08
CA GLY A 47 -0.02 -1.65 5.29
C GLY A 47 1.45 -2.08 5.31
N ILE A 48 1.76 -3.22 5.94
CA ILE A 48 3.09 -3.84 5.87
C ILE A 48 3.48 -4.16 4.43
N GLY A 49 2.55 -4.70 3.64
CA GLY A 49 2.77 -4.98 2.21
C GLY A 49 3.07 -3.72 1.40
N LEU A 50 2.37 -2.60 1.67
CA LEU A 50 2.63 -1.32 1.01
C LEU A 50 4.03 -0.77 1.34
N VAL A 51 4.44 -0.85 2.62
CA VAL A 51 5.78 -0.44 3.07
C VAL A 51 6.86 -1.32 2.45
N ALA A 52 6.66 -2.64 2.42
CA ALA A 52 7.57 -3.55 1.76
C ALA A 52 7.69 -3.24 0.25
N HIS A 53 6.57 -2.98 -0.42
CA HIS A 53 6.59 -2.62 -1.83
C HIS A 53 7.38 -1.33 -2.08
N TRP A 54 7.18 -0.30 -1.25
CA TRP A 54 8.00 0.92 -1.31
C TRP A 54 9.48 0.59 -1.14
N TRP A 55 9.84 -0.17 -0.10
CA TRP A 55 11.23 -0.49 0.25
C TRP A 55 11.99 -1.14 -0.90
N PHE A 56 11.37 -2.08 -1.60
CA PHE A 56 12.00 -2.84 -2.69
C PHE A 56 11.89 -2.19 -4.07
N VAL A 57 10.99 -1.21 -4.27
CA VAL A 57 10.77 -0.60 -5.60
C VAL A 57 11.30 0.82 -5.71
N LEU A 58 11.28 1.58 -4.61
CA LEU A 58 11.70 2.98 -4.57
C LEU A 58 12.68 3.30 -3.42
N GLY A 59 12.72 2.46 -2.38
CA GLY A 59 13.53 2.68 -1.18
C GLY A 59 14.90 1.98 -1.20
N PRO A 60 15.57 1.91 -0.02
CA PRO A 60 16.94 1.40 0.10
C PRO A 60 17.15 -0.06 -0.32
N GLY A 61 16.08 -0.85 -0.43
CA GLY A 61 16.15 -2.23 -0.93
C GLY A 61 16.54 -2.31 -2.40
N VAL A 62 16.35 -1.24 -3.18
CA VAL A 62 16.78 -1.15 -4.59
C VAL A 62 18.31 -1.17 -4.72
N GLU A 63 19.02 -0.54 -3.78
CA GLU A 63 20.47 -0.38 -3.84
C GLU A 63 21.23 -1.64 -3.42
N LYS A 64 20.62 -2.49 -2.59
CA LYS A 64 21.25 -3.72 -2.07
C LYS A 64 20.95 -4.97 -2.92
N GLY A 65 20.10 -4.85 -3.93
CA GLY A 65 19.65 -5.96 -4.78
C GLY A 65 19.99 -5.84 -6.26
N GLY A 66 20.80 -4.84 -6.66
CA GLY A 66 21.35 -4.68 -8.00
C GLY A 66 22.85 -4.94 -8.01
#